data_AF-A0A6M3JUD1-F1
#
_entry.id   AF-A0A6M3JUD1-F1
#
_cell.length_a   1.000
_cell.length_b   1.000
_cell.length_c   1.000
_cell.angle_alpha   90.00
_cell.angle_beta   90.00
_cell.angle_gamma   90.00
#
_symmetry.space_group_name_H-M   'P 1'
#
loop_
_entity.id
_entity.type
_entity.pdbx_description
1 polymer ?
#
loop_
_entity_poly.entity_id
_entity_poly.type
_entity_poly.pdbx_seq_one_letter_code
_entity_poly.pdbx_strand_id
1 'polypeptide(L)'
;MTKEKEIKKTDTGLNTVQKIVSPQFCPHCGGEHEPDPPDCWVNFKGKEYTPPFKCLCCGKEICMRQFAYGRCCGPCDIGMCQPRNK
;
A
#
# COMPACT_ATOMS: atom_id res chain seq x y z
N MET A 1 4.72 1.99 -30.82
CA MET A 1 3.50 2.68 -31.31
C MET A 1 2.95 3.52 -30.17
N THR A 2 3.17 4.83 -30.26
CA THR A 2 2.77 5.86 -29.30
C THR A 2 1.26 6.00 -29.28
N LYS A 3 0.63 5.94 -28.09
CA LYS A 3 -0.80 6.25 -27.93
C LYS A 3 -0.96 7.52 -27.10
N GLU A 4 -1.89 8.34 -27.58
CA GLU A 4 -2.00 9.78 -27.36
C GLU A 4 -2.50 10.16 -25.97
N LYS A 5 -2.11 11.36 -25.53
CA LYS A 5 -2.56 11.98 -24.28
C LYS A 5 -3.87 12.72 -24.53
N GLU A 6 -4.94 12.33 -23.85
CA GLU A 6 -6.16 13.13 -23.77
C GLU A 6 -6.00 14.19 -22.66
N ILE A 7 -6.07 15.47 -23.05
CA ILE A 7 -5.92 16.62 -22.14
C ILE A 7 -7.32 17.06 -21.68
N LYS A 8 -7.68 16.80 -20.42
CA LYS A 8 -8.87 17.41 -19.79
C LYS A 8 -8.45 18.67 -19.03
N LYS A 9 -8.92 19.83 -19.50
CA LYS A 9 -8.72 21.14 -18.84
C LYS A 9 -9.70 21.25 -17.67
N THR A 10 -9.21 21.64 -16.49
CA THR A 10 -10.04 22.02 -15.33
C THR A 10 -9.56 23.35 -14.77
N ASP A 11 -10.51 24.27 -14.50
CA ASP A 11 -10.34 25.69 -14.17
C ASP A 11 -9.76 26.01 -12.76
N THR A 12 -8.88 25.16 -12.24
CA THR A 12 -8.08 25.50 -11.05
C THR A 12 -6.62 25.27 -11.40
N GLY A 13 -5.80 26.32 -11.24
CA GLY A 13 -4.41 26.41 -11.72
C GLY A 13 -3.40 25.49 -11.02
N LEU A 14 -3.70 24.20 -10.91
CA LEU A 14 -2.76 23.15 -10.54
C LEU A 14 -2.71 22.14 -11.69
N ASN A 15 -1.78 22.36 -12.63
CA ASN A 15 -1.47 21.41 -13.69
C ASN A 15 -0.80 20.17 -13.08
N THR A 16 -1.59 19.31 -12.45
CA THR A 16 -1.10 18.06 -11.89
C THR A 16 -1.12 17.04 -13.02
N VAL A 17 0.05 16.71 -13.56
CA VAL A 17 0.21 15.55 -14.44
C VAL A 17 -0.07 14.31 -13.60
N GLN A 18 -1.32 13.89 -13.52
CA GLN A 18 -1.67 12.59 -12.93
C GLN A 18 -1.16 11.51 -13.87
N LYS A 19 0.04 11.01 -13.59
CA LYS A 19 0.59 9.82 -14.24
C LYS A 19 -0.38 8.68 -13.93
N ILE A 20 -1.12 8.22 -14.94
CA ILE A 20 -1.99 7.05 -14.80
C ILE A 20 -1.06 5.86 -14.54
N VAL A 21 -0.98 5.42 -13.29
CA VAL A 21 -0.22 4.24 -12.90
C VAL A 21 -1.21 3.08 -12.94
N SER A 22 -0.97 2.10 -13.82
CA SER A 22 -1.78 0.88 -13.82
C SER A 22 -1.55 0.10 -12.53
N PRO A 23 -2.58 -0.58 -11.99
CA PRO A 23 -2.41 -1.54 -10.90
C PRO A 23 -1.34 -2.58 -11.26
N GLN A 24 -0.50 -2.93 -10.30
CA GLN A 24 0.52 -3.97 -10.44
C GLN A 24 0.38 -4.96 -9.28
N PHE A 25 0.81 -6.20 -9.50
CA PHE A 25 0.86 -7.21 -8.45
C PHE A 25 1.83 -6.76 -7.34
N CYS A 26 1.34 -6.71 -6.11
CA CYS A 26 2.14 -6.39 -4.93
C CYS A 26 2.59 -7.67 -4.22
N PRO A 27 3.90 -7.96 -4.14
CA PRO A 27 4.40 -9.18 -3.49
C PRO A 27 4.20 -9.17 -1.97
N HIS A 28 3.95 -8.00 -1.37
CA HIS A 28 3.83 -7.84 0.07
C HIS A 28 2.43 -8.17 0.60
N CYS A 29 1.37 -7.89 -0.17
CA CYS A 29 -0.01 -8.20 0.20
C CYS A 29 -0.68 -9.25 -0.71
N GLY A 30 -0.10 -9.56 -1.87
CA GLY A 30 -0.65 -10.50 -2.85
C GLY A 30 -1.82 -9.95 -3.67
N GLY A 31 -2.13 -8.66 -3.57
CA GLY A 31 -3.18 -7.98 -4.34
C GLY A 31 -2.64 -7.15 -5.50
N GLU A 32 -3.53 -6.66 -6.36
CA GLU A 32 -3.20 -5.73 -7.44
C GLU A 32 -3.56 -4.29 -7.04
N HIS A 33 -2.58 -3.40 -7.04
CA HIS A 33 -2.79 -1.97 -6.75
C HIS A 33 -1.64 -1.11 -7.27
N GLU A 34 -1.81 0.21 -7.23
CA GLU A 34 -0.72 1.15 -7.54
C GLU A 34 0.40 1.02 -6.49
N PRO A 35 1.68 1.15 -6.88
CA PRO A 35 2.80 1.17 -5.93
C PRO A 35 2.61 2.21 -4.83
N ASP A 36 3.13 1.90 -3.64
CA ASP A 36 3.10 2.86 -2.54
C ASP A 36 3.96 4.10 -2.90
N PRO A 37 3.52 5.32 -2.54
CA PRO A 37 4.33 6.52 -2.70
C PRO A 37 5.67 6.41 -1.94
N PRO A 38 6.78 6.96 -2.46
CA PRO A 38 8.09 6.86 -1.82
C PRO A 38 8.18 7.58 -0.47
N ASP A 39 7.36 8.60 -0.26
CA ASP A 39 7.25 9.44 0.93
C ASP A 39 6.04 9.08 1.81
N CYS A 40 5.48 7.88 1.63
CA CYS A 40 4.33 7.47 2.40
C CYS A 40 4.64 7.23 3.88
N TRP A 41 3.67 7.53 4.72
CA TRP A 41 3.70 7.24 6.16
C TRP A 41 2.30 6.92 6.67
N VAL A 42 2.24 6.23 7.80
CA VAL A 42 0.99 5.90 8.49
C VAL A 42 1.10 6.35 9.94
N ASN A 43 0.18 7.21 10.39
CA ASN A 43 0.06 7.50 11.82
C ASN A 43 -0.87 6.50 12.48
N PHE A 44 -0.39 5.89 13.56
CA PHE A 44 -1.18 5.00 14.40
C PHE A 44 -0.84 5.25 15.87
N LYS A 45 -1.86 5.66 16.64
CA LYS A 45 -1.75 5.98 18.07
C LYS A 45 -0.68 7.05 18.35
N GLY A 46 -0.60 8.08 17.51
CA GLY A 46 0.37 9.17 17.69
C GLY A 46 1.80 8.81 17.30
N LYS A 47 2.05 7.58 16.81
CA LYS A 47 3.33 7.16 16.25
C LYS A 47 3.25 7.14 14.74
N GLU A 48 4.24 7.74 14.10
CA GLU A 48 4.42 7.70 12.65
C GLU A 48 5.24 6.48 12.27
N TYR A 49 4.75 5.74 11.28
CA TYR A 49 5.41 4.59 10.68
C TYR A 49 5.75 4.92 9.24
N THR A 50 7.01 4.70 8.87
CA THR A 50 7.52 4.85 7.51
C THR A 50 7.97 3.49 6.96
N PRO A 51 8.13 3.33 5.63
CA PRO A 51 8.71 2.14 5.04
C PRO A 51 10.10 1.80 5.65
N PRO A 52 10.44 0.51 5.79
CA PRO A 52 9.62 -0.66 5.47
C PRO A 52 8.53 -0.92 6.52
N PHE A 53 7.29 -1.11 6.07
CA PHE A 53 6.20 -1.49 6.97
C PHE A 53 6.29 -2.97 7.32
N LYS A 54 6.14 -3.30 8.60
CA LYS A 54 6.26 -4.66 9.12
C LYS A 54 5.00 -5.06 9.87
N CYS A 55 4.57 -6.30 9.66
CA CYS A 55 3.50 -6.92 10.42
C CYS A 55 3.83 -6.86 11.92
N LEU A 56 2.92 -6.30 12.71
CA LEU A 56 3.11 -6.14 14.16
C LEU A 56 3.03 -7.47 14.94
N CYS A 57 2.61 -8.55 14.29
CA CYS A 57 2.56 -9.89 14.88
C CYS A 57 3.85 -10.68 14.62
N CYS A 58 4.24 -10.88 13.34
CA CYS A 58 5.36 -11.75 12.98
C CYS A 58 6.57 -11.04 12.35
N GLY A 59 6.52 -9.72 12.16
CA GLY A 59 7.62 -8.93 11.59
C GLY A 59 7.78 -9.03 10.06
N LYS A 60 6.98 -9.85 9.36
CA LYS A 60 7.01 -9.92 7.88
C LYS A 60 6.74 -8.55 7.26
N GLU A 61 7.52 -8.17 6.25
CA GLU A 61 7.30 -6.94 5.49
C GLU A 61 5.97 -6.98 4.73
N ILE A 62 5.21 -5.90 4.84
CA ILE A 62 3.91 -5.69 4.22
C ILE A 62 3.89 -4.33 3.51
N CYS A 63 2.98 -4.11 2.56
CA CYS A 63 2.85 -2.79 1.91
C CYS A 63 2.18 -1.78 2.84
N MET A 64 2.31 -0.49 2.53
CA MET A 64 1.67 0.61 3.27
C MET A 64 0.18 0.35 3.43
N ARG A 65 -0.47 -0.07 2.35
CA ARG A 65 -1.92 -0.31 2.31
C ARG A 65 -2.33 -1.43 3.28
N GLN A 66 -1.62 -2.56 3.28
CA GLN A 66 -1.85 -3.65 4.23
C GLN A 66 -1.60 -3.20 5.68
N PHE A 67 -0.54 -2.42 5.92
CA PHE A 67 -0.24 -1.87 7.24
C PHE A 67 -1.36 -0.91 7.71
N ALA A 68 -1.89 -0.08 6.82
CA ALA A 68 -2.94 0.88 7.13
C ALA A 68 -4.27 0.22 7.53
N TYR A 69 -4.62 -0.92 6.93
CA TYR A 69 -5.85 -1.66 7.25
C TYR A 69 -5.66 -2.61 8.45
N GLY A 70 -4.80 -3.61 8.32
CA GLY A 70 -4.68 -4.70 9.30
C GLY A 70 -3.52 -4.54 10.28
N ARG A 71 -2.46 -3.80 9.91
CA ARG A 71 -1.17 -3.74 10.64
C ARG A 71 -0.48 -5.10 10.76
N CYS A 72 -1.07 -6.14 10.19
CA CYS A 72 -0.62 -7.52 10.16
C CYS A 72 -0.63 -8.03 8.72
N CYS A 73 0.12 -9.09 8.46
CA CYS A 73 0.07 -9.75 7.15
C CYS A 73 -1.17 -10.65 7.07
N GLY A 74 -1.64 -10.92 5.85
CA GLY A 74 -2.83 -11.75 5.62
C GLY A 74 -2.90 -13.05 6.43
N PRO A 75 -1.82 -13.86 6.53
CA PRO A 75 -1.81 -15.04 7.39
C PRO A 75 -2.01 -14.74 8.88
N CYS A 76 -1.41 -13.67 9.41
CA CYS A 76 -1.59 -13.28 10.81
C CYS A 76 -3.00 -12.72 11.06
N ASP A 77 -3.58 -12.01 10.09
CA ASP A 77 -4.96 -11.49 10.18
C ASP A 77 -6.00 -12.61 10.35
N ILE A 78 -5.75 -13.78 9.75
CA ILE A 78 -6.61 -14.97 9.88
C ILE A 78 -6.11 -15.96 10.94
N GLY A 79 -5.16 -15.55 11.79
CA GLY A 79 -4.68 -16.37 12.91
C GLY A 79 -3.81 -17.57 12.54
N MET A 80 -3.29 -17.68 11.31
CA MET A 80 -2.40 -18.79 10.92
C MET A 80 -1.05 -18.79 11.66
N CYS A 81 -0.65 -17.67 12.25
CA CYS A 81 0.55 -17.58 13.07
C CYS A 81 0.38 -18.21 14.46
N GLN A 82 -0.86 -18.45 14.90
CA GLN A 82 -1.13 -19.05 16.20
C GLN A 82 -0.89 -20.57 16.13
N PRO A 83 -0.26 -21.17 17.16
CA PRO A 83 -0.20 -22.62 17.24
C PRO A 83 -1.63 -23.16 17.30
N ARG A 84 -1.97 -24.08 16.38
CA ARG A 84 -3.21 -24.83 16.51
C ARG A 84 -3.08 -25.65 17.79
N ASN A 85 -3.89 -25.34 18.80
CA ASN A 85 -3.98 -26.19 19.99
C ASN A 85 -4.24 -27.62 19.50
N LYS A 86 -3.29 -28.52 19.78
CA LYS A 86 -3.41 -29.95 19.52
C LYS A 86 -4.32 -30.57 20.56
#